data_AF-A0AAU9D749-F1
#
_entry.id   AF-A0AAU9D749-F1
#
_cell.length_a   1.000
_cell.length_b   1.000
_cell.length_c   1.000
_cell.angle_alpha   90.00
_cell.angle_beta   90.00
_cell.angle_gamma   90.00
#
_symmetry.space_group_name_H-M   'P 1'
#
loop_
_entity.id
_entity.type
_entity.pdbx_description
1 polymer ?
#
loop_
_entity_poly.entity_id
_entity_poly.type
_entity_poly.pdbx_seq_one_letter_code
_entity_poly.pdbx_strand_id
1 'polypeptide(L)'
;MKCPHCDTDLGEGLLPARCPACGANLSPGRGGHAAAAQHSRLSVEGLSGVGKGNKKDRPRYIGRSIIAFLLVALFCVGLYFVVTRFIDLNSGLPDVVGWRVERAQDKLEEAGYSVKVVEAADPTSHSGLVTAQDPPAGAKAEKGDLITLTVAKARTMPDLVGQTETDAIAALDDLGIAHESVYEPSDEADGTVLSTSLVAGVEVPNDMVCELTVAKTPVVPDLSKMSKDEAMDALQKAGLVGQFEPAKPKDGQAMNTVVSQEPAAGTQLKVGGLVKVTITSPKSNLAKDTAEQIISIVYNTDPSGDAIGAKLIPLLSPSSPYYGKSAHEVWYGLVKGGGKHQDIDEKIQSLQRSISSMAVEMADDGLSATAEVHVNWDWSRFGTEYAGVTSSDTHYVTMTFDDEGRLVSFSDPQTDVPAYEVQTTVS
;
A
#
# COMPACT_ATOMS: atom_id res chain seq x y z
N MET A 1 13.43 -31.10 -34.85
CA MET A 1 13.51 -31.87 -36.13
C MET A 1 14.78 -31.46 -36.86
N LYS A 2 15.61 -32.40 -37.34
CA LYS A 2 16.90 -32.06 -37.98
C LYS A 2 16.75 -31.76 -39.48
N CYS A 3 17.54 -30.83 -39.98
CA CYS A 3 17.61 -30.51 -41.41
C CYS A 3 18.25 -31.67 -42.21
N PRO A 4 17.59 -32.25 -43.23
CA PRO A 4 18.12 -33.39 -43.97
C PRO A 4 19.38 -33.08 -44.81
N HIS A 5 19.74 -31.80 -44.98
CA HIS A 5 20.92 -31.39 -45.74
C HIS A 5 22.14 -31.00 -44.91
N CYS A 6 21.97 -30.63 -43.63
CA CYS A 6 23.09 -30.19 -42.78
C CYS A 6 22.99 -30.67 -41.32
N ASP A 7 21.99 -31.50 -41.02
CA ASP A 7 21.75 -32.18 -39.74
C ASP A 7 21.62 -31.26 -38.51
N THR A 8 21.47 -29.96 -38.73
CA THR A 8 21.24 -28.94 -37.70
C THR A 8 19.82 -29.07 -37.16
N ASP A 9 19.65 -29.01 -35.84
CA ASP A 9 18.35 -29.18 -35.19
C ASP A 9 17.51 -27.90 -35.31
N LEU A 10 16.30 -28.03 -35.84
CA LEU A 10 15.38 -26.92 -36.14
C LEU A 10 14.32 -26.69 -35.05
N GLY A 11 14.45 -27.37 -33.90
CA GLY A 11 13.50 -27.26 -32.78
C GLY A 11 12.16 -27.96 -33.03
N GLU A 12 11.22 -27.76 -32.11
CA GLU A 12 9.84 -28.27 -32.19
C GLU A 12 8.87 -27.10 -32.43
N GLY A 13 8.42 -26.96 -33.67
CA GLY A 13 7.56 -25.86 -34.15
C GLY A 13 7.34 -25.94 -35.67
N LEU A 14 6.57 -25.01 -36.24
CA LEU A 14 6.32 -24.92 -37.69
C LEU A 14 7.64 -24.67 -38.45
N LEU A 15 7.99 -25.59 -39.36
CA LEU A 15 9.26 -25.58 -40.10
C LEU A 15 9.37 -24.33 -40.99
N PRO A 16 10.49 -23.58 -40.95
CA PRO A 16 10.73 -22.48 -41.86
C PRO A 16 10.93 -23.00 -43.30
N ALA A 17 10.45 -22.24 -44.29
CA ALA A 17 10.50 -22.64 -45.72
C ALA A 17 11.94 -22.87 -46.23
N ARG A 18 12.94 -22.25 -45.58
CA ARG A 18 14.37 -22.44 -45.81
C ARG A 18 15.10 -22.69 -44.50
N CYS A 19 16.11 -23.55 -44.52
CA CYS A 19 17.00 -23.75 -43.40
C CYS A 19 17.84 -22.49 -43.18
N PRO A 20 17.82 -21.86 -41.99
CA PRO A 20 18.58 -20.64 -41.72
C PRO A 20 20.10 -20.87 -41.67
N ALA A 21 20.56 -22.11 -41.43
CA ALA A 21 21.99 -22.41 -41.34
C ALA A 21 22.65 -22.63 -42.72
N CYS A 22 21.99 -23.33 -43.64
CA CYS A 22 22.56 -23.66 -44.96
C CYS A 22 21.79 -23.09 -46.15
N GLY A 23 20.64 -22.44 -45.94
CA GLY A 23 19.82 -21.82 -46.98
C GLY A 23 18.97 -22.78 -47.83
N ALA A 24 19.02 -24.10 -47.57
CA ALA A 24 18.30 -25.11 -48.35
C ALA A 24 16.77 -24.99 -48.16
N ASN A 25 15.99 -25.11 -49.25
CA ASN A 25 14.53 -25.14 -49.21
C ASN A 25 14.05 -26.46 -48.58
N LEU A 26 13.13 -26.38 -47.60
CA LEU A 26 12.62 -27.52 -46.84
C LEU A 26 11.18 -27.93 -47.21
N SER A 27 10.58 -27.29 -48.23
CA SER A 27 9.22 -27.60 -48.70
C SER A 27 9.23 -28.55 -49.92
N PRO A 28 8.37 -29.58 -49.96
CA PRO A 28 8.31 -30.53 -51.08
C PRO A 28 7.59 -29.91 -52.28
N GLY A 29 8.33 -29.59 -53.34
CA GLY A 29 7.82 -29.01 -54.58
C GLY A 29 7.20 -30.03 -55.53
N ARG A 30 5.98 -29.75 -55.99
CA ARG A 30 5.31 -30.43 -57.12
C ARG A 30 5.88 -29.86 -58.43
N GLY A 31 6.93 -30.49 -58.96
CA GLY A 31 7.48 -30.23 -60.29
C GLY A 31 7.24 -31.43 -61.20
N GLY A 32 6.36 -31.27 -62.20
CA GLY A 32 6.01 -32.30 -63.17
C GLY A 32 7.11 -32.52 -64.22
N HIS A 33 7.33 -33.80 -64.53
CA HIS A 33 8.21 -34.30 -65.58
C HIS A 33 7.79 -33.85 -66.98
N ALA A 34 8.76 -33.40 -67.79
CA ALA A 34 8.81 -33.68 -69.23
C ALA A 34 10.18 -33.31 -69.81
N ALA A 35 11.09 -34.28 -69.93
CA ALA A 35 12.16 -34.27 -70.93
C ALA A 35 12.81 -35.66 -71.01
N ALA A 36 12.39 -36.48 -71.97
CA ALA A 36 13.11 -37.66 -72.39
C ALA A 36 13.50 -37.52 -73.86
N ALA A 37 14.82 -37.59 -74.08
CA ALA A 37 15.54 -38.16 -75.22
C ALA A 37 15.29 -37.63 -76.64
N GLN A 38 16.33 -36.96 -77.14
CA GLN A 38 16.69 -36.87 -78.56
C GLN A 38 17.31 -38.17 -79.09
N HIS A 39 17.26 -38.28 -80.43
CA HIS A 39 18.04 -39.12 -81.35
C HIS A 39 17.52 -40.53 -81.70
N SER A 40 16.89 -40.64 -82.88
CA SER A 40 17.62 -41.11 -84.08
C SER A 40 16.80 -40.89 -85.35
N ARG A 41 17.47 -40.34 -86.38
CA ARG A 41 16.99 -40.24 -87.75
C ARG A 41 17.15 -41.59 -88.41
N LEU A 42 16.18 -42.01 -89.22
CA LEU A 42 16.42 -42.79 -90.43
C LEU A 42 15.36 -42.42 -91.47
N SER A 43 15.86 -42.10 -92.66
CA SER A 43 15.13 -41.86 -93.91
C SER A 43 14.07 -42.92 -94.19
N VAL A 44 13.02 -42.54 -94.92
CA VAL A 44 12.70 -43.11 -96.24
C VAL A 44 11.83 -42.10 -96.99
N GLU A 45 12.33 -41.69 -98.16
CA GLU A 45 11.60 -41.01 -99.21
C GLU A 45 10.46 -41.89 -99.75
N GLY A 46 9.36 -41.24 -100.18
CA GLY A 46 8.52 -41.82 -101.23
C GLY A 46 7.38 -42.72 -100.76
N LEU A 47 6.21 -42.11 -100.57
CA LEU A 47 4.93 -42.69 -101.00
C LEU A 47 3.96 -41.56 -101.31
N SER A 48 4.07 -41.10 -102.56
CA SER A 48 3.04 -40.37 -103.27
C SER A 48 1.74 -41.17 -103.30
N GLY A 49 0.68 -40.58 -102.78
CA GLY A 49 -0.70 -41.07 -102.92
C GLY A 49 -1.67 -39.91 -102.94
N VAL A 50 -1.80 -39.26 -104.10
CA VAL A 50 -2.75 -38.18 -104.37
C VAL A 50 -4.19 -38.70 -104.19
N GLY A 51 -4.87 -38.23 -103.15
CA GLY A 51 -6.32 -38.29 -103.01
C GLY A 51 -6.91 -36.89 -103.11
N LYS A 52 -7.36 -36.50 -104.31
CA LYS A 52 -8.07 -35.23 -104.56
C LYS A 52 -9.37 -35.18 -103.74
N GLY A 53 -9.33 -34.51 -102.59
CA GLY A 53 -10.51 -34.11 -101.81
C GLY A 53 -10.85 -32.65 -102.07
N ASN A 54 -11.97 -32.43 -102.75
CA ASN A 54 -12.43 -31.17 -103.31
C ASN A 54 -12.48 -30.02 -102.26
N LYS A 55 -11.77 -28.91 -102.52
CA LYS A 55 -11.89 -27.67 -101.74
C LYS A 55 -13.20 -26.98 -102.14
N LYS A 56 -14.27 -27.20 -101.38
CA LYS A 56 -15.39 -26.26 -101.32
C LYS A 56 -16.11 -26.37 -99.97
N ASP A 57 -16.41 -25.20 -99.40
CA ASP A 57 -17.35 -24.93 -98.30
C ASP A 57 -16.82 -25.08 -96.85
N ARG A 58 -15.97 -24.15 -96.42
CA ARG A 58 -15.48 -24.06 -95.02
C ARG A 58 -15.75 -22.78 -94.20
N PRO A 59 -16.71 -21.87 -94.48
CA PRO A 59 -16.99 -20.76 -93.55
C PRO A 59 -18.16 -21.00 -92.57
N ARG A 60 -18.97 -22.07 -92.72
CA ARG A 60 -20.24 -22.22 -91.95
C ARG A 60 -20.15 -23.01 -90.63
N TYR A 61 -19.15 -23.88 -90.45
CA TYR A 61 -19.00 -24.69 -89.23
C TYR A 61 -18.29 -23.94 -88.09
N ILE A 62 -17.30 -23.10 -88.40
CA ILE A 62 -16.55 -22.33 -87.40
C ILE A 62 -17.45 -21.27 -86.75
N GLY A 63 -18.30 -20.60 -87.53
CA GLY A 63 -19.28 -19.64 -87.00
C GLY A 63 -20.31 -20.29 -86.07
N ARG A 64 -20.77 -21.51 -86.38
CA ARG A 64 -21.73 -22.25 -85.53
C ARG A 64 -21.14 -22.71 -84.19
N SER A 65 -19.88 -23.13 -84.19
CA SER A 65 -19.19 -23.52 -82.94
C SER A 65 -18.90 -22.33 -82.03
N ILE A 66 -18.60 -21.15 -82.58
CA ILE A 66 -18.41 -19.92 -81.81
C ILE A 66 -19.74 -19.48 -81.18
N ILE A 67 -20.84 -19.52 -81.93
CA ILE A 67 -22.17 -19.18 -81.42
C ILE A 67 -22.60 -20.16 -80.32
N ALA A 68 -22.36 -21.47 -80.48
CA ALA A 68 -22.68 -22.46 -79.45
C ALA A 68 -21.86 -22.25 -78.17
N PHE A 69 -20.57 -21.92 -78.29
CA PHE A 69 -19.72 -21.65 -77.13
C PHE A 69 -20.16 -20.37 -76.40
N LEU A 70 -20.51 -19.31 -77.13
CA LEU A 70 -21.04 -18.08 -76.54
C LEU A 70 -22.37 -18.32 -75.80
N LEU A 71 -23.26 -19.16 -76.34
CA LEU A 71 -24.52 -19.49 -75.67
C LEU A 71 -24.30 -20.30 -74.38
N VAL A 72 -23.36 -21.24 -74.37
CA VAL A 72 -23.02 -22.00 -73.16
C VAL A 72 -22.33 -21.10 -72.13
N ALA A 73 -21.42 -20.22 -72.54
CA ALA A 73 -20.78 -19.27 -71.64
C ALA A 73 -21.82 -18.32 -71.01
N LEU A 74 -22.78 -17.81 -71.79
CA LEU A 74 -23.85 -16.95 -71.30
C LEU A 74 -24.80 -17.71 -70.36
N PHE A 75 -25.08 -18.99 -70.66
CA PHE A 75 -25.82 -19.86 -69.75
C PHE A 75 -25.08 -20.12 -68.44
N CYS A 76 -23.77 -20.41 -68.47
CA CYS A 76 -22.96 -20.59 -67.25
C CYS A 76 -22.86 -19.30 -66.43
N VAL A 77 -22.77 -18.13 -67.06
CA VAL A 77 -22.81 -16.83 -66.37
C VAL A 77 -24.19 -16.59 -65.76
N GLY A 78 -25.26 -16.90 -66.48
CA GLY A 78 -26.63 -16.83 -65.96
C GLY A 78 -26.85 -17.79 -64.80
N LEU A 79 -26.36 -19.03 -64.89
CA LEU A 79 -26.48 -20.07 -63.86
C LEU A 79 -25.62 -19.72 -62.64
N TYR A 80 -24.41 -19.17 -62.86
CA TYR A 80 -23.59 -18.61 -61.80
C TYR A 80 -24.33 -17.48 -61.08
N PHE A 81 -24.93 -16.54 -61.81
CA PHE A 81 -25.70 -15.44 -61.23
C PHE A 81 -26.95 -15.93 -60.49
N VAL A 82 -27.63 -16.96 -61.00
CA VAL A 82 -28.80 -17.57 -60.33
C VAL A 82 -28.35 -18.33 -59.08
N VAL A 83 -27.28 -19.11 -59.12
CA VAL A 83 -26.77 -19.88 -57.97
C VAL A 83 -26.22 -18.96 -56.89
N THR A 84 -25.48 -17.91 -57.24
CA THR A 84 -25.02 -16.93 -56.25
C THR A 84 -26.21 -16.21 -55.61
N ARG A 85 -27.22 -15.81 -56.40
CA ARG A 85 -28.46 -15.24 -55.87
C ARG A 85 -29.26 -16.21 -55.01
N PHE A 86 -29.28 -17.50 -55.32
CA PHE A 86 -30.01 -18.52 -54.57
C PHE A 86 -29.31 -18.90 -53.25
N ILE A 87 -27.98 -18.83 -53.19
CA ILE A 87 -27.19 -19.06 -51.97
C ILE A 87 -27.35 -17.86 -51.00
N ASP A 88 -27.37 -16.63 -51.50
CA ASP A 88 -27.64 -15.42 -50.70
C ASP A 88 -29.04 -15.40 -50.08
N LEU A 89 -30.01 -16.10 -50.68
CA LEU A 89 -31.40 -16.22 -50.19
C LEU A 89 -31.56 -17.20 -49.03
N ASN A 90 -30.55 -18.02 -48.73
CA ASN A 90 -30.68 -19.15 -47.81
C ASN A 90 -29.74 -19.07 -46.59
N SER A 91 -29.00 -17.98 -46.42
CA SER A 91 -28.28 -17.67 -45.17
C SER A 91 -29.24 -17.07 -44.16
N GLY A 92 -29.56 -17.81 -43.09
CA GLY A 92 -30.44 -17.32 -42.02
C GLY A 92 -29.88 -16.07 -41.33
N LEU A 93 -30.73 -15.42 -40.53
CA LEU A 93 -30.42 -14.16 -39.85
C LEU A 93 -29.13 -14.25 -39.00
N PRO A 94 -28.16 -13.33 -39.12
CA PRO A 94 -26.95 -13.33 -38.30
C PRO A 94 -27.25 -13.15 -36.80
N ASP A 95 -26.47 -13.82 -35.95
CA ASP A 95 -26.48 -13.61 -34.49
C ASP A 95 -25.66 -12.38 -34.12
N VAL A 96 -26.31 -11.39 -33.53
CA VAL A 96 -25.69 -10.16 -33.03
C VAL A 96 -25.91 -9.95 -31.53
N VAL A 97 -26.44 -10.94 -30.82
CA VAL A 97 -26.61 -10.86 -29.36
C VAL A 97 -25.23 -10.79 -28.69
N GLY A 98 -25.08 -9.88 -27.73
CA GLY A 98 -23.81 -9.58 -27.06
C GLY A 98 -22.85 -8.69 -27.85
N TRP A 99 -23.23 -8.23 -29.05
CA TRP A 99 -22.43 -7.27 -29.82
C TRP A 99 -22.78 -5.84 -29.44
N ARG A 100 -21.85 -4.90 -29.67
CA ARG A 100 -22.14 -3.46 -29.62
C ARG A 100 -23.16 -3.09 -30.69
N VAL A 101 -24.11 -2.24 -30.34
CA VAL A 101 -25.23 -1.85 -31.22
C VAL A 101 -24.78 -1.34 -32.57
N GLU A 102 -23.71 -0.55 -32.64
CA GLU A 102 -23.21 0.01 -33.90
C GLU A 102 -22.72 -1.10 -34.83
N ARG A 103 -21.95 -2.05 -34.28
CA ARG A 103 -21.43 -3.20 -35.03
C ARG A 103 -22.54 -4.17 -35.44
N ALA A 104 -23.53 -4.37 -34.58
CA ALA A 104 -24.68 -5.20 -34.85
C ALA A 104 -25.53 -4.62 -35.99
N GLN A 105 -25.77 -3.32 -35.96
CA GLN A 105 -26.50 -2.59 -36.98
C GLN A 105 -25.78 -2.64 -38.32
N ASP A 106 -24.49 -2.29 -38.36
CA ASP A 106 -23.67 -2.37 -39.59
C ASP A 106 -23.75 -3.77 -40.22
N LYS A 107 -23.69 -4.83 -39.39
CA LYS A 107 -23.70 -6.20 -39.88
C LYS A 107 -25.05 -6.62 -40.48
N LEU A 108 -26.14 -6.19 -39.87
CA LEU A 108 -27.49 -6.49 -40.33
C LEU A 108 -27.85 -5.67 -41.57
N GLU A 109 -27.43 -4.41 -41.63
CA GLU A 109 -27.61 -3.55 -42.80
C GLU A 109 -26.77 -4.05 -44.00
N GLU A 110 -25.52 -4.48 -43.79
CA GLU A 110 -24.69 -5.12 -44.82
C GLU A 110 -25.35 -6.39 -45.38
N ALA A 111 -26.03 -7.15 -44.54
CA ALA A 111 -26.80 -8.33 -44.94
C ALA A 111 -28.13 -7.98 -45.66
N GLY A 112 -28.52 -6.71 -45.66
CA GLY A 112 -29.69 -6.18 -46.36
C GLY A 112 -30.97 -6.17 -45.53
N TYR A 113 -30.88 -6.14 -44.20
CA TYR A 113 -32.03 -6.03 -43.29
C TYR A 113 -32.25 -4.58 -42.81
N SER A 114 -33.48 -4.25 -42.43
CA SER A 114 -33.81 -2.98 -41.77
C SER A 114 -33.70 -3.15 -40.26
N VAL A 115 -33.01 -2.24 -39.55
CA VAL A 115 -32.79 -2.38 -38.11
C VAL A 115 -33.60 -1.35 -37.32
N LYS A 116 -34.30 -1.79 -36.27
CA LYS A 116 -34.93 -0.92 -35.28
C LYS A 116 -34.33 -1.20 -33.90
N VAL A 117 -33.74 -0.18 -33.29
CA VAL A 117 -33.19 -0.28 -31.94
C VAL A 117 -34.26 0.13 -30.92
N VAL A 118 -34.44 -0.69 -29.89
CA VAL A 118 -35.28 -0.43 -28.72
C VAL A 118 -34.42 -0.55 -27.48
N GLU A 119 -34.38 0.48 -26.66
CA GLU A 119 -33.66 0.43 -25.39
C GLU A 119 -34.54 -0.19 -24.30
N ALA A 120 -33.99 -1.14 -23.56
CA ALA A 120 -34.62 -1.72 -22.39
C ALA A 120 -33.67 -1.69 -21.19
N ALA A 121 -34.24 -1.54 -20.00
CA ALA A 121 -33.50 -1.73 -18.77
C ALA A 121 -33.22 -3.24 -18.61
N ASP A 122 -31.96 -3.63 -18.68
CA ASP A 122 -31.51 -4.99 -18.39
C ASP A 122 -30.48 -4.93 -17.26
N PRO A 123 -30.74 -5.56 -16.10
CA PRO A 123 -29.81 -5.56 -14.97
C PRO A 123 -28.55 -6.40 -15.20
N THR A 124 -28.50 -7.25 -16.24
CA THR A 124 -27.45 -8.26 -16.43
C THR A 124 -26.44 -7.94 -17.54
N SER A 125 -26.75 -6.96 -18.40
CA SER A 125 -25.99 -6.69 -19.63
C SER A 125 -25.33 -5.31 -19.59
N HIS A 126 -24.13 -5.17 -20.16
CA HIS A 126 -23.45 -3.87 -20.27
C HIS A 126 -24.22 -2.93 -21.21
N SER A 127 -24.23 -1.63 -20.88
CA SER A 127 -24.88 -0.62 -21.73
C SER A 127 -24.35 -0.63 -23.16
N GLY A 128 -25.25 -0.41 -24.13
CA GLY A 128 -24.89 -0.40 -25.56
C GLY A 128 -24.65 -1.79 -26.18
N LEU A 129 -24.81 -2.87 -25.42
CA LEU A 129 -24.85 -4.23 -25.95
C LEU A 129 -26.27 -4.66 -26.32
N VAL A 130 -26.39 -5.41 -27.41
CA VAL A 130 -27.63 -6.07 -27.82
C VAL A 130 -27.90 -7.23 -26.87
N THR A 131 -29.02 -7.16 -26.15
CA THR A 131 -29.45 -8.19 -25.18
C THR A 131 -30.41 -9.19 -25.80
N ALA A 132 -31.19 -8.75 -26.79
CA ALA A 132 -32.08 -9.60 -27.56
C ALA A 132 -32.25 -9.09 -28.99
N GLN A 133 -32.59 -10.00 -29.89
CA GLN A 133 -32.87 -9.75 -31.29
C GLN A 133 -34.16 -10.48 -31.66
N ASP A 134 -35.04 -9.79 -32.41
CA ASP A 134 -36.28 -10.35 -32.92
C ASP A 134 -36.44 -10.01 -34.42
N PRO A 135 -36.58 -10.98 -35.33
CA PRO A 135 -36.54 -12.44 -35.14
C PRO A 135 -35.21 -12.98 -34.57
N PRO A 136 -35.18 -14.17 -33.94
CA PRO A 136 -33.94 -14.72 -33.37
C PRO A 136 -32.93 -15.14 -34.45
N ALA A 137 -31.67 -15.26 -34.06
CA ALA A 137 -30.59 -15.72 -34.93
C ALA A 137 -30.95 -17.05 -35.65
N GLY A 138 -30.59 -17.14 -36.93
CA GLY A 138 -30.89 -18.29 -37.79
C GLY A 138 -32.32 -18.35 -38.31
N ALA A 139 -33.21 -17.45 -37.90
CA ALA A 139 -34.55 -17.33 -38.47
C ALA A 139 -34.48 -17.02 -39.97
N LYS A 140 -35.51 -17.44 -40.71
CA LYS A 140 -35.69 -17.06 -42.11
C LYS A 140 -36.30 -15.67 -42.15
N ALA A 141 -35.53 -14.71 -42.65
CA ALA A 141 -35.95 -13.35 -42.92
C ALA A 141 -35.60 -13.00 -44.36
N GLU A 142 -36.48 -12.24 -45.02
CA GLU A 142 -36.23 -11.71 -46.36
C GLU A 142 -35.43 -10.40 -46.29
N LYS A 143 -34.73 -10.06 -47.37
CA LYS A 143 -34.04 -8.77 -47.45
C LYS A 143 -35.06 -7.64 -47.35
N GLY A 144 -34.79 -6.67 -46.49
CA GLY A 144 -35.67 -5.56 -46.17
C GLY A 144 -36.53 -5.77 -44.91
N ASP A 145 -36.61 -6.99 -44.38
CA ASP A 145 -37.35 -7.26 -43.14
C ASP A 145 -36.82 -6.44 -41.97
N LEU A 146 -37.73 -6.06 -41.07
CA LEU A 146 -37.43 -5.29 -39.89
C LEU A 146 -36.95 -6.21 -38.76
N ILE A 147 -35.70 -6.02 -38.33
CA ILE A 147 -35.10 -6.69 -37.19
C ILE A 147 -35.07 -5.72 -36.03
N THR A 148 -35.72 -6.10 -34.93
CA THR A 148 -35.73 -5.31 -33.70
C THR A 148 -34.59 -5.77 -32.80
N LEU A 149 -33.69 -4.85 -32.45
CA LEU A 149 -32.62 -5.07 -31.47
C LEU A 149 -33.04 -4.44 -30.15
N THR A 150 -33.07 -5.25 -29.10
CA THR A 150 -33.19 -4.75 -27.72
C THR A 150 -31.78 -4.50 -27.19
N VAL A 151 -31.52 -3.27 -26.77
CA VAL A 151 -30.21 -2.83 -26.28
C VAL A 151 -30.32 -2.43 -24.81
N ALA A 152 -29.31 -2.80 -24.02
CA ALA A 152 -29.24 -2.40 -22.62
C ALA A 152 -29.05 -0.87 -22.52
N LYS A 153 -30.00 -0.21 -21.86
CA LYS A 153 -29.97 1.24 -21.64
C LYS A 153 -28.82 1.64 -20.71
N ALA A 154 -28.09 2.71 -21.06
CA ALA A 154 -27.10 3.32 -20.18
C ALA A 154 -27.77 4.06 -19.02
N ARG A 155 -27.20 3.94 -17.82
CA ARG A 155 -27.62 4.69 -16.63
C ARG A 155 -26.56 5.76 -16.34
N THR A 156 -26.99 6.97 -16.04
CA THR A 156 -26.07 8.07 -15.71
C THR A 156 -26.00 8.23 -14.20
N MET A 157 -24.78 8.31 -13.66
CA MET A 157 -24.56 8.51 -12.23
C MET A 157 -25.13 9.87 -11.78
N PRO A 158 -26.05 9.92 -10.80
CA PRO A 158 -26.51 11.18 -10.23
C PRO A 158 -25.40 11.85 -9.41
N ASP A 159 -25.52 13.15 -9.17
CA ASP A 159 -24.65 13.86 -8.23
C ASP A 159 -25.17 13.65 -6.80
N LEU A 160 -24.48 12.81 -6.04
CA LEU A 160 -24.87 12.40 -4.69
C LEU A 160 -24.10 13.14 -3.59
N VAL A 161 -23.03 13.85 -3.94
CA VAL A 161 -22.18 14.52 -2.95
C VAL A 161 -22.95 15.66 -2.27
N GLY A 162 -22.91 15.70 -0.94
CA GLY A 162 -23.65 16.66 -0.12
C GLY A 162 -25.13 16.30 0.12
N GLN A 163 -25.63 15.21 -0.45
CA GLN A 163 -26.97 14.69 -0.11
C GLN A 163 -26.94 13.87 1.18
N THR A 164 -28.13 13.59 1.72
CA THR A 164 -28.26 12.63 2.84
C THR A 164 -28.08 11.21 2.32
N GLU A 165 -27.54 10.32 3.15
CA GLU A 165 -27.37 8.89 2.83
C GLU A 165 -28.69 8.26 2.37
N THR A 166 -29.80 8.63 3.01
CA THR A 166 -31.12 8.12 2.64
C THR A 166 -31.54 8.55 1.23
N ASP A 167 -31.33 9.82 0.88
CA ASP A 167 -31.67 10.33 -0.45
C ASP A 167 -30.74 9.75 -1.53
N ALA A 168 -29.45 9.61 -1.21
CA ALA A 168 -28.47 9.02 -2.11
C ALA A 168 -28.75 7.54 -2.41
N ILE A 169 -29.08 6.76 -1.38
CA ILE A 169 -29.49 5.35 -1.55
C ILE A 169 -30.75 5.25 -2.39
N ALA A 170 -31.78 6.07 -2.12
CA ALA A 170 -33.00 6.08 -2.92
C ALA A 170 -32.72 6.37 -4.40
N ALA A 171 -31.86 7.36 -4.69
CA ALA A 171 -31.46 7.68 -6.06
C ALA A 171 -30.70 6.54 -6.76
N LEU A 172 -29.88 5.78 -6.02
CA LEU A 172 -29.18 4.61 -6.56
C LEU A 172 -30.12 3.42 -6.78
N ASP A 173 -31.06 3.19 -5.87
CA ASP A 173 -32.07 2.13 -5.97
C ASP A 173 -33.03 2.37 -7.14
N ASP A 174 -33.46 3.61 -7.36
CA ASP A 174 -34.27 4.00 -8.52
C ASP A 174 -33.56 3.70 -9.86
N LEU A 175 -32.23 3.80 -9.85
CA LEU A 175 -31.39 3.44 -10.97
C LEU A 175 -30.94 1.98 -10.94
N GLY A 176 -31.30 1.19 -9.93
CA GLY A 176 -30.88 -0.20 -9.77
C GLY A 176 -29.37 -0.41 -9.65
N ILE A 177 -28.63 0.58 -9.14
CA ILE A 177 -27.18 0.55 -8.93
C ILE A 177 -26.91 -0.05 -7.54
N ALA A 178 -26.11 -1.11 -7.48
CA ALA A 178 -25.70 -1.69 -6.21
C ALA A 178 -24.83 -0.69 -5.44
N HIS A 179 -24.98 -0.63 -4.12
CA HIS A 179 -24.31 0.36 -3.29
C HIS A 179 -23.79 -0.23 -1.97
N GLU A 180 -22.73 0.38 -1.44
CA GLU A 180 -22.16 0.08 -0.13
C GLU A 180 -21.78 1.39 0.59
N SER A 181 -22.07 1.50 1.88
CA SER A 181 -21.73 2.70 2.67
C SER A 181 -20.51 2.45 3.55
N VAL A 182 -19.54 3.36 3.48
CA VAL A 182 -18.36 3.42 4.36
C VAL A 182 -18.45 4.71 5.16
N TYR A 183 -18.32 4.61 6.48
CA TYR A 183 -18.41 5.78 7.36
C TYR A 183 -17.03 6.32 7.70
N GLU A 184 -16.84 7.63 7.50
CA GLU A 184 -15.60 8.31 7.82
C GLU A 184 -15.79 9.47 8.82
N PRO A 185 -14.84 9.65 9.76
CA PRO A 185 -14.79 10.82 10.63
C PRO A 185 -14.81 12.13 9.83
N SER A 186 -15.82 12.99 10.05
CA SER A 186 -15.95 14.27 9.36
C SER A 186 -16.59 15.34 10.24
N ASP A 187 -16.36 16.61 9.88
CA ASP A 187 -17.02 17.78 10.48
C ASP A 187 -18.35 18.13 9.79
N GLU A 188 -18.68 17.47 8.67
CA GLU A 188 -19.97 17.58 8.00
C GLU A 188 -21.10 16.95 8.84
N ALA A 189 -22.35 17.29 8.51
CA ALA A 189 -23.50 16.74 9.21
C ALA A 189 -23.56 15.21 9.09
N ASP A 190 -23.87 14.53 10.19
CA ASP A 190 -24.02 13.07 10.24
C ASP A 190 -24.97 12.56 9.14
N GLY A 191 -24.50 11.56 8.39
CA GLY A 191 -25.25 10.98 7.29
C GLY A 191 -25.12 11.74 5.97
N THR A 192 -24.26 12.74 5.86
CA THR A 192 -23.99 13.44 4.59
C THR A 192 -23.01 12.65 3.73
N VAL A 193 -23.29 12.46 2.44
CA VAL A 193 -22.35 11.83 1.51
C VAL A 193 -21.19 12.77 1.19
N LEU A 194 -19.97 12.36 1.51
CA LEU A 194 -18.73 13.11 1.27
C LEU A 194 -18.17 12.85 -0.12
N SER A 195 -18.22 11.60 -0.55
CA SER A 195 -17.70 11.17 -1.85
C SER A 195 -18.35 9.87 -2.30
N THR A 196 -18.25 9.63 -3.60
CA THR A 196 -18.71 8.40 -4.25
C THR A 196 -17.57 7.81 -5.08
N SER A 197 -17.47 6.48 -5.14
CA SER A 197 -16.46 5.82 -5.99
C SER A 197 -16.69 6.05 -7.49
N LEU A 198 -17.94 6.29 -7.88
CA LEU A 198 -18.37 6.59 -9.25
C LEU A 198 -18.55 8.09 -9.45
N VAL A 199 -18.09 8.60 -10.60
CA VAL A 199 -18.13 10.04 -10.92
C VAL A 199 -19.51 10.42 -11.44
N ALA A 200 -20.10 11.49 -10.87
CA ALA A 200 -21.37 12.03 -11.31
C ALA A 200 -21.38 12.44 -12.80
N GLY A 201 -22.51 12.24 -13.47
CA GLY A 201 -22.70 12.55 -14.89
C GLY A 201 -22.06 11.55 -15.86
N VAL A 202 -21.34 10.54 -15.37
CA VAL A 202 -20.74 9.48 -16.20
C VAL A 202 -21.72 8.32 -16.33
N GLU A 203 -21.70 7.65 -17.49
CA GLU A 203 -22.45 6.41 -17.69
C GLU A 203 -21.85 5.27 -16.85
N VAL A 204 -22.71 4.58 -16.10
CA VAL A 204 -22.31 3.51 -15.18
C VAL A 204 -22.74 2.16 -15.75
N PRO A 205 -21.80 1.21 -15.93
CA PRO A 205 -22.11 -0.18 -16.23
C PRO A 205 -22.93 -0.84 -15.11
N ASN A 206 -23.82 -1.77 -15.49
CA ASN A 206 -24.79 -2.37 -14.57
C ASN A 206 -24.19 -3.32 -13.51
N ASP A 207 -22.93 -3.71 -13.65
CA ASP A 207 -22.19 -4.61 -12.74
C ASP A 207 -21.32 -3.86 -11.70
N MET A 208 -21.30 -2.53 -11.75
CA MET A 208 -20.51 -1.71 -10.82
C MET A 208 -21.26 -1.48 -9.51
N VAL A 209 -20.52 -1.55 -8.40
CA VAL A 209 -20.99 -1.16 -7.07
C VAL A 209 -20.52 0.26 -6.79
N CYS A 210 -21.44 1.13 -6.38
CA CYS A 210 -21.12 2.47 -5.91
C CYS A 210 -20.80 2.43 -4.41
N GLU A 211 -19.56 2.74 -4.05
CA GLU A 211 -19.19 2.95 -2.66
C GLU A 211 -19.49 4.41 -2.28
N LEU A 212 -20.26 4.60 -1.22
CA LEU A 212 -20.61 5.89 -0.64
C LEU A 212 -19.75 6.12 0.60
N THR A 213 -18.95 7.18 0.60
CA THR A 213 -18.27 7.65 1.81
C THR A 213 -19.20 8.61 2.54
N VAL A 214 -19.65 8.24 3.74
CA VAL A 214 -20.65 8.99 4.51
C VAL A 214 -20.01 9.61 5.75
N ALA A 215 -20.29 10.89 5.97
CA ALA A 215 -19.86 11.66 7.12
C ALA A 215 -20.44 11.08 8.41
N LYS A 216 -19.55 10.86 9.38
CA LYS A 216 -19.92 10.46 10.73
C LYS A 216 -19.12 11.25 11.75
N THR A 217 -19.81 11.83 12.72
CA THR A 217 -19.21 12.60 13.80
C THR A 217 -18.32 11.67 14.64
N PRO A 218 -17.04 12.03 14.86
CA PRO A 218 -16.16 11.32 15.77
C PRO A 218 -16.78 11.14 17.16
N VAL A 219 -16.68 9.92 17.70
CA VAL A 219 -17.11 9.60 19.07
C VAL A 219 -15.89 9.20 19.88
N VAL A 220 -15.76 9.78 21.08
CA VAL A 220 -14.67 9.46 22.00
C VAL A 220 -14.78 7.98 22.40
N PRO A 221 -13.80 7.12 22.08
CA PRO A 221 -13.80 5.72 22.48
C PRO A 221 -13.61 5.57 24.00
N ASP A 222 -13.96 4.40 24.54
CA ASP A 222 -13.57 4.03 25.89
C ASP A 222 -12.12 3.55 25.88
N LEU A 223 -11.24 4.37 26.45
CA LEU A 223 -9.81 4.13 26.56
C LEU A 223 -9.44 3.47 27.89
N SER A 224 -10.41 3.28 28.80
CA SER A 224 -10.16 2.76 30.14
C SER A 224 -9.44 1.41 30.08
N LYS A 225 -8.38 1.27 30.87
CA LYS A 225 -7.56 0.04 30.95
C LYS A 225 -6.77 -0.31 29.68
N MET A 226 -6.83 0.51 28.63
CA MET A 226 -5.94 0.35 27.47
C MET A 226 -4.53 0.81 27.82
N SER A 227 -3.54 0.25 27.14
CA SER A 227 -2.19 0.82 27.13
C SER A 227 -2.15 2.16 26.39
N LYS A 228 -1.09 2.94 26.58
CA LYS A 228 -0.87 4.20 25.84
C LYS A 228 -0.97 4.02 24.33
N ASP A 229 -0.33 2.98 23.80
CA ASP A 229 -0.25 2.75 22.36
C ASP A 229 -1.62 2.33 21.80
N GLU A 230 -2.30 1.40 22.47
CA GLU A 230 -3.67 1.01 22.12
C GLU A 230 -4.65 2.20 22.19
N ALA A 231 -4.50 3.05 23.20
CA ALA A 231 -5.33 4.24 23.34
C ALA A 231 -5.07 5.27 22.24
N MET A 232 -3.81 5.45 21.84
CA MET A 232 -3.43 6.31 20.72
C MET A 232 -4.00 5.80 19.40
N ASP A 233 -3.88 4.49 19.13
CA ASP A 233 -4.43 3.85 17.94
C ASP A 233 -5.96 3.97 17.90
N ALA A 234 -6.64 3.79 19.04
CA ALA A 234 -8.09 3.94 19.14
C ALA A 234 -8.55 5.37 18.84
N LEU A 235 -7.84 6.37 19.38
CA LEU A 235 -8.11 7.79 19.09
C LEU A 235 -7.86 8.14 17.63
N GLN A 236 -6.74 7.67 17.06
CA GLN A 236 -6.42 7.93 15.65
C GLN A 236 -7.46 7.33 14.71
N LYS A 237 -7.91 6.09 14.95
CA LYS A 237 -8.99 5.45 14.17
C LYS A 237 -10.31 6.19 14.29
N ALA A 238 -10.57 6.82 15.44
CA ALA A 238 -11.74 7.65 15.64
C ALA A 238 -11.61 9.06 15.02
N GLY A 239 -10.44 9.44 14.49
CA GLY A 239 -10.18 10.78 13.98
C GLY A 239 -9.96 11.83 15.08
N LEU A 240 -9.54 11.41 16.27
CA LEU A 240 -9.32 12.24 17.46
C LEU A 240 -7.84 12.31 17.84
N VAL A 241 -7.48 13.32 18.64
CA VAL A 241 -6.10 13.56 19.08
C VAL A 241 -5.98 13.35 20.59
N GLY A 242 -5.07 12.48 21.00
CA GLY A 242 -4.79 12.22 22.42
C GLY A 242 -3.73 13.14 23.01
N GLN A 243 -4.01 13.76 24.15
CA GLN A 243 -3.04 14.45 24.99
C GLN A 243 -2.81 13.63 26.27
N PHE A 244 -1.61 13.08 26.43
CA PHE A 244 -1.30 12.15 27.52
C PHE A 244 -0.62 12.85 28.71
N GLU A 245 -1.19 12.69 29.91
CA GLU A 245 -0.62 13.18 31.16
C GLU A 245 -0.29 12.02 32.11
N PRO A 246 0.87 12.04 32.79
CA PRO A 246 1.24 10.99 33.73
C PRO A 246 0.47 11.14 35.06
N ALA A 247 0.19 10.01 35.70
CA ALA A 247 -0.30 9.95 37.08
C ALA A 247 0.41 8.87 37.89
N LYS A 248 0.48 9.10 39.21
CA LYS A 248 1.00 8.15 40.19
C LYS A 248 0.14 6.87 40.19
N PRO A 249 0.74 5.68 40.00
CA PRO A 249 0.00 4.44 40.10
C PRO A 249 -0.48 4.20 41.54
N LYS A 250 -1.72 3.73 41.70
CA LYS A 250 -2.20 3.19 42.99
C LYS A 250 -1.85 1.71 43.11
N ASP A 251 -1.78 1.20 44.34
CA ASP A 251 -1.45 -0.20 44.62
C ASP A 251 -2.31 -1.17 43.78
N GLY A 252 -1.63 -2.04 43.02
CA GLY A 252 -2.25 -3.04 42.15
C GLY A 252 -2.69 -2.56 40.76
N GLN A 253 -2.44 -1.30 40.38
CA GLN A 253 -2.72 -0.82 39.02
C GLN A 253 -1.63 -1.24 38.02
N ALA A 254 -2.06 -1.65 36.83
CA ALA A 254 -1.16 -1.89 35.72
C ALA A 254 -0.47 -0.58 35.29
N MET A 255 0.82 -0.67 34.99
CA MET A 255 1.63 0.47 34.53
C MET A 255 1.34 0.77 33.06
N ASN A 256 1.63 2.00 32.62
CA ASN A 256 1.38 2.50 31.25
C ASN A 256 -0.06 2.34 30.76
N THR A 257 -1.01 2.37 31.70
CA THR A 257 -2.42 2.10 31.44
C THR A 257 -3.26 3.36 31.67
N VAL A 258 -4.27 3.57 30.84
CA VAL A 258 -5.21 4.69 30.98
C VAL A 258 -6.04 4.55 32.25
N VAL A 259 -6.00 5.59 33.08
CA VAL A 259 -6.72 5.71 34.35
C VAL A 259 -8.00 6.54 34.19
N SER A 260 -7.91 7.61 33.41
CA SER A 260 -9.02 8.51 33.14
C SER A 260 -8.87 9.16 31.77
N GLN A 261 -10.01 9.55 31.21
CA GLN A 261 -10.09 10.32 29.99
C GLN A 261 -11.07 11.48 30.16
N GLU A 262 -10.82 12.56 29.45
CA GLU A 262 -11.71 13.71 29.36
C GLU A 262 -11.64 14.28 27.94
N PRO A 263 -12.77 14.40 27.21
CA PRO A 263 -14.14 14.09 27.61
C PRO A 263 -14.44 12.60 27.83
N ALA A 264 -15.60 12.30 28.44
CA ALA A 264 -16.02 10.93 28.73
C ALA A 264 -16.30 10.13 27.43
N ALA A 265 -16.16 8.80 27.52
CA ALA A 265 -16.46 7.90 26.41
C ALA A 265 -17.90 8.10 25.91
N GLY A 266 -18.11 8.05 24.60
CA GLY A 266 -19.39 8.33 23.96
C GLY A 266 -19.65 9.81 23.65
N THR A 267 -18.79 10.73 24.11
CA THR A 267 -18.91 12.15 23.76
C THR A 267 -18.61 12.35 22.28
N GLN A 268 -19.43 13.13 21.58
CA GLN A 268 -19.19 13.53 20.20
C GLN A 268 -18.24 14.73 20.14
N LEU A 269 -17.23 14.67 19.29
CA LEU A 269 -16.27 15.74 19.08
C LEU A 269 -16.08 16.00 17.58
N LYS A 270 -15.56 17.18 17.26
CA LYS A 270 -15.10 17.49 15.90
C LYS A 270 -13.88 16.65 15.54
N VAL A 271 -13.61 16.55 14.25
CA VAL A 271 -12.38 15.90 13.75
C VAL A 271 -11.17 16.62 14.33
N GLY A 272 -10.19 15.84 14.80
CA GLY A 272 -9.03 16.36 15.50
C GLY A 272 -9.32 16.87 16.92
N GLY A 273 -10.51 16.58 17.47
CA GLY A 273 -10.86 16.92 18.84
C GLY A 273 -9.86 16.35 19.85
N LEU A 274 -9.52 17.17 20.84
CA LEU A 274 -8.55 16.80 21.89
C LEU A 274 -9.23 15.96 22.97
N VAL A 275 -8.66 14.79 23.24
CA VAL A 275 -9.00 13.93 24.37
C VAL A 275 -7.80 13.90 25.31
N LYS A 276 -7.99 14.47 26.50
CA LYS A 276 -7.01 14.44 27.57
C LYS A 276 -7.07 13.06 28.24
N VAL A 277 -5.95 12.35 28.26
CA VAL A 277 -5.85 10.98 28.76
C VAL A 277 -4.81 10.92 29.86
N THR A 278 -5.20 10.45 31.04
CA THR A 278 -4.31 10.25 32.17
C THR A 278 -3.83 8.81 32.21
N ILE A 279 -2.51 8.60 32.28
CA ILE A 279 -1.88 7.28 32.22
C ILE A 279 -1.03 7.03 33.47
N THR A 280 -1.07 5.81 34.01
CA THR A 280 -0.11 5.38 35.04
C THR A 280 1.31 5.34 34.47
N SER A 281 2.26 6.11 34.99
CA SER A 281 3.62 6.16 34.44
C SER A 281 4.63 5.43 35.34
N PRO A 282 5.55 4.59 34.79
CA PRO A 282 6.69 4.07 35.54
C PRO A 282 7.77 5.14 35.78
N LYS A 283 7.65 6.30 35.14
CA LYS A 283 8.66 7.36 35.13
C LYS A 283 9.06 7.82 36.53
N SER A 284 8.11 7.98 37.45
CA SER A 284 8.43 8.34 38.84
C SER A 284 9.25 7.27 39.55
N ASN A 285 9.02 5.99 39.27
CA ASN A 285 9.76 4.88 39.88
C ASN A 285 11.12 4.70 39.23
N LEU A 286 11.20 4.76 37.90
CA LEU A 286 12.47 4.71 37.16
C LEU A 286 13.39 5.87 37.56
N ALA A 287 12.85 7.08 37.68
CA ALA A 287 13.60 8.25 38.13
C ALA A 287 14.06 8.10 39.59
N LYS A 288 13.22 7.54 40.48
CA LYS A 288 13.60 7.26 41.87
C LYS A 288 14.75 6.24 41.95
N ASP A 289 14.62 5.10 41.27
CA ASP A 289 15.67 4.07 41.23
C ASP A 289 16.99 4.66 40.67
N THR A 290 16.89 5.49 39.62
CA THR A 290 18.05 6.18 39.04
C THR A 290 18.65 7.19 40.01
N ALA A 291 17.83 7.95 40.75
CA ALA A 291 18.28 8.87 41.79
C ALA A 291 19.08 8.15 42.88
N GLU A 292 18.53 7.04 43.40
CA GLU A 292 19.18 6.22 44.43
C GLU A 292 20.52 5.65 43.94
N GLN A 293 20.58 5.20 42.69
CA GLN A 293 21.81 4.71 42.07
C GLN A 293 22.86 5.82 41.94
N ILE A 294 22.48 7.00 41.46
CA ILE A 294 23.40 8.14 41.28
C ILE A 294 23.96 8.59 42.62
N ILE A 295 23.11 8.75 43.63
CA ILE A 295 23.54 9.13 44.98
C ILE A 295 24.49 8.07 45.55
N SER A 296 24.17 6.79 45.41
CA SER A 296 25.09 5.72 45.82
C SER A 296 26.43 5.78 45.08
N ILE A 297 26.43 6.03 43.77
CA ILE A 297 27.67 6.18 42.98
C ILE A 297 28.48 7.38 43.46
N VAL A 298 27.85 8.53 43.70
CA VAL A 298 28.54 9.77 44.09
C VAL A 298 29.16 9.70 45.49
N TYR A 299 28.48 9.08 46.46
CA TYR A 299 28.90 9.14 47.88
C TYR A 299 29.40 7.81 48.48
N ASN A 300 29.26 6.64 47.81
CA ASN A 300 29.73 5.33 48.32
C ASN A 300 30.88 4.69 47.51
N THR A 301 31.54 5.39 46.57
CA THR A 301 32.56 4.79 45.69
C THR A 301 34.00 5.30 45.90
N ASP A 302 34.97 4.52 45.42
CA ASP A 302 36.44 4.74 45.44
C ASP A 302 36.83 6.12 44.82
N PRO A 303 37.88 6.81 45.31
CA PRO A 303 37.99 8.27 45.22
C PRO A 303 38.50 8.81 43.87
N SER A 304 38.62 7.97 42.82
CA SER A 304 39.00 8.50 41.51
C SER A 304 37.78 8.99 40.73
N GLY A 305 37.69 10.31 40.49
CA GLY A 305 36.58 10.94 39.77
C GLY A 305 36.29 10.31 38.40
N ASP A 306 37.30 9.74 37.74
CA ASP A 306 37.14 8.99 36.49
C ASP A 306 36.35 7.68 36.64
N ALA A 307 36.55 6.93 37.73
CA ALA A 307 35.79 5.71 37.98
C ALA A 307 34.32 6.02 38.31
N ILE A 308 34.08 7.14 39.01
CA ILE A 308 32.74 7.61 39.37
C ILE A 308 32.00 8.08 38.10
N GLY A 309 32.64 8.95 37.31
CA GLY A 309 32.07 9.45 36.07
C GLY A 309 31.73 8.33 35.07
N ALA A 310 32.56 7.28 34.96
CA ALA A 310 32.28 6.15 34.09
C ALA A 310 30.99 5.41 34.45
N LYS A 311 30.65 5.34 35.75
CA LYS A 311 29.41 4.74 36.25
C LYS A 311 28.20 5.67 36.10
N LEU A 312 28.41 6.99 36.07
CA LEU A 312 27.35 7.97 35.89
C LEU A 312 26.93 8.15 34.41
N ILE A 313 27.86 8.07 33.46
CA ILE A 313 27.60 8.19 32.02
C ILE A 313 26.36 7.42 31.52
N PRO A 314 26.17 6.12 31.84
CA PRO A 314 25.01 5.37 31.34
C PRO A 314 23.67 5.84 31.93
N LEU A 315 23.68 6.60 33.02
CA LEU A 315 22.48 7.11 33.70
C LEU A 315 22.09 8.53 33.21
N LEU A 316 22.89 9.14 32.34
CA LEU A 316 22.67 10.48 31.83
C LEU A 316 21.75 10.50 30.61
N SER A 317 20.89 11.52 30.56
CA SER A 317 20.11 11.84 29.37
C SER A 317 21.01 12.39 28.25
N PRO A 318 20.73 12.11 26.96
CA PRO A 318 21.32 12.81 25.82
C PRO A 318 21.15 14.34 25.87
N SER A 319 20.13 14.81 26.58
CA SER A 319 19.87 16.24 26.80
C SER A 319 20.68 16.85 27.94
N SER A 320 21.39 16.04 28.72
CA SER A 320 22.24 16.50 29.81
C SER A 320 23.42 17.32 29.26
N PRO A 321 23.81 18.43 29.90
CA PRO A 321 25.02 19.18 29.52
C PRO A 321 26.31 18.35 29.66
N TYR A 322 26.25 17.21 30.34
CA TYR A 322 27.36 16.29 30.54
C TYR A 322 27.40 15.14 29.53
N TYR A 323 26.43 15.05 28.61
CA TYR A 323 26.41 14.00 27.60
C TYR A 323 27.61 14.13 26.65
N GLY A 324 28.30 13.00 26.40
CA GLY A 324 29.49 12.95 25.55
C GLY A 324 30.75 13.57 26.16
N LYS A 325 30.73 13.96 27.44
CA LYS A 325 31.91 14.42 28.19
C LYS A 325 32.71 13.25 28.76
N SER A 326 33.97 13.48 29.12
CA SER A 326 34.78 12.48 29.83
C SER A 326 34.20 12.21 31.22
N ALA A 327 34.50 11.03 31.78
CA ALA A 327 34.07 10.65 33.12
C ALA A 327 34.45 11.72 34.18
N HIS A 328 35.71 12.21 34.13
CA HIS A 328 36.16 13.30 34.98
C HIS A 328 35.26 14.55 34.91
N GLU A 329 34.95 14.99 33.68
CA GLU A 329 34.13 16.18 33.43
C GLU A 329 32.67 15.99 33.87
N VAL A 330 32.12 14.79 33.68
CA VAL A 330 30.77 14.42 34.16
C VAL A 330 30.70 14.54 35.68
N TRP A 331 31.64 13.91 36.38
CA TRP A 331 31.67 13.94 37.84
C TRP A 331 31.86 15.36 38.38
N TYR A 332 32.83 16.10 37.83
CA TYR A 332 33.12 17.46 38.24
C TYR A 332 31.95 18.40 37.97
N GLY A 333 31.26 18.24 36.84
CA GLY A 333 30.07 19.01 36.50
C GLY A 333 28.92 18.81 37.49
N LEU A 334 28.64 17.55 37.83
CA LEU A 334 27.54 17.19 38.74
C LEU A 334 27.82 17.59 40.20
N VAL A 335 29.05 17.41 40.68
CA VAL A 335 29.38 17.57 42.11
C VAL A 335 29.96 18.96 42.42
N LYS A 336 30.73 19.57 41.50
CA LYS A 336 31.55 20.77 41.79
C LYS A 336 31.04 22.07 41.16
N GLY A 337 29.87 22.08 40.53
CA GLY A 337 29.23 23.31 40.04
C GLY A 337 30.04 24.11 38.99
N GLY A 338 30.93 23.46 38.22
CA GLY A 338 31.59 24.07 37.07
C GLY A 338 32.79 25.01 37.34
N GLY A 339 33.45 24.94 38.50
CA GLY A 339 34.70 25.68 38.79
C GLY A 339 35.98 25.10 38.14
N LYS A 340 37.13 25.77 38.26
CA LYS A 340 38.44 25.20 37.88
C LYS A 340 39.24 24.80 39.11
N HIS A 341 40.03 23.73 38.96
CA HIS A 341 40.99 23.14 39.89
C HIS A 341 41.94 24.17 40.53
N GLN A 342 42.06 24.19 41.87
CA GLN A 342 43.28 24.65 42.54
C GLN A 342 43.49 24.09 43.97
N ASP A 343 44.34 23.05 44.01
CA ASP A 343 45.48 22.74 44.89
C ASP A 343 45.39 22.72 46.44
N ILE A 344 44.39 23.30 47.10
CA ILE A 344 44.22 23.11 48.59
C ILE A 344 43.18 22.03 48.92
N ASP A 345 42.40 21.69 47.91
CA ASP A 345 41.23 20.83 47.97
C ASP A 345 41.55 19.34 47.73
N GLU A 346 42.66 18.99 47.06
CA GLU A 346 42.91 17.61 46.62
C GLU A 346 43.11 16.59 47.76
N LYS A 347 43.68 17.02 48.89
CA LYS A 347 43.85 16.13 50.06
C LYS A 347 42.52 15.95 50.78
N ILE A 348 41.90 17.05 51.24
CA ILE A 348 40.63 17.06 51.99
C ILE A 348 39.47 16.47 51.16
N GLN A 349 39.47 16.61 49.84
CA GLN A 349 38.43 16.09 48.96
C GLN A 349 38.66 14.65 48.49
N SER A 350 39.80 14.04 48.83
CA SER A 350 40.05 12.60 48.72
C SER A 350 39.54 11.82 49.94
N LEU A 351 38.91 12.52 50.89
CA LEU A 351 38.22 11.93 52.03
C LEU A 351 37.22 10.89 51.53
N GLN A 352 37.37 9.68 52.06
CA GLN A 352 36.43 8.63 51.76
C GLN A 352 35.09 8.99 52.41
N ARG A 353 34.04 9.02 51.60
CA ARG A 353 32.66 9.24 52.02
C ARG A 353 31.91 7.91 52.04
N SER A 354 30.91 7.82 52.92
CA SER A 354 29.93 6.75 52.89
C SER A 354 28.57 7.27 53.33
N ILE A 355 27.50 6.76 52.77
CA ILE A 355 26.13 7.12 53.12
C ILE A 355 25.69 6.24 54.29
N SER A 356 25.13 6.85 55.34
CA SER A 356 24.48 6.12 56.44
C SER A 356 22.99 5.90 56.18
N SER A 357 22.33 6.84 55.53
CA SER A 357 20.94 6.74 55.09
C SER A 357 20.62 7.75 53.99
N MET A 358 19.58 7.47 53.22
CA MET A 358 19.10 8.31 52.12
C MET A 358 17.58 8.21 52.05
N ALA A 359 16.91 9.34 51.85
CA ALA A 359 15.48 9.42 51.57
C ALA A 359 15.26 10.22 50.27
N VAL A 360 14.64 9.60 49.27
CA VAL A 360 14.31 10.23 47.98
C VAL A 360 12.80 10.45 47.87
N GLU A 361 12.41 11.70 47.66
CA GLU A 361 11.05 12.13 47.40
C GLU A 361 10.90 12.59 45.95
N MET A 362 9.98 11.96 45.21
CA MET A 362 9.64 12.35 43.84
C MET A 362 8.51 13.37 43.83
N ALA A 363 8.66 14.41 43.03
CA ALA A 363 7.58 15.33 42.72
C ALA A 363 6.43 14.61 41.99
N ASP A 364 5.24 15.23 42.00
CA ASP A 364 4.03 14.67 41.39
C ASP A 364 4.17 14.47 39.87
N ASP A 365 5.04 15.24 39.23
CA ASP A 365 5.34 15.14 37.80
C ASP A 365 6.22 13.93 37.42
N GLY A 366 6.82 13.26 38.41
CA GLY A 366 7.78 12.16 38.21
C GLY A 366 9.06 12.58 37.49
N LEU A 367 9.33 13.88 37.36
CA LEU A 367 10.45 14.48 36.63
C LEU A 367 11.47 15.14 37.53
N SER A 368 11.10 15.46 38.77
CA SER A 368 12.01 16.03 39.75
C SER A 368 12.03 15.24 41.04
N ALA A 369 13.18 15.22 41.69
CA ALA A 369 13.39 14.56 42.97
C ALA A 369 14.17 15.45 43.93
N THR A 370 13.82 15.39 45.20
CA THR A 370 14.60 15.92 46.31
C THR A 370 15.08 14.75 47.16
N ALA A 371 16.36 14.76 47.53
CA ALA A 371 16.93 13.71 48.37
C ALA A 371 17.63 14.30 49.58
N GLU A 372 17.38 13.72 50.76
CA GLU A 372 18.14 13.95 51.98
C GLU A 372 19.14 12.81 52.15
N VAL A 373 20.43 13.13 52.19
CA VAL A 373 21.53 12.15 52.21
C VAL A 373 22.42 12.39 53.42
N HIS A 374 22.52 11.42 54.32
CA HIS A 374 23.40 11.51 55.48
C HIS A 374 24.77 10.89 55.17
N VAL A 375 25.80 11.74 55.10
CA VAL A 375 27.15 11.38 54.65
C VAL A 375 28.09 11.30 55.85
N ASN A 376 28.84 10.21 55.97
CA ASN A 376 29.95 10.03 56.92
C ASN A 376 31.28 10.24 56.21
N TRP A 377 32.21 10.89 56.90
CA TRP A 377 33.53 11.24 56.40
C TRP A 377 34.61 10.54 57.22
N ASP A 378 35.51 9.82 56.54
CA ASP A 378 36.63 9.09 57.17
C ASP A 378 37.95 9.85 57.03
N TRP A 379 38.38 10.45 58.14
CA TRP A 379 39.58 11.29 58.22
C TRP A 379 40.88 10.50 58.40
N SER A 380 40.81 9.18 58.56
CA SER A 380 41.97 8.33 58.86
C SER A 380 43.07 8.38 57.79
N ARG A 381 42.73 8.77 56.55
CA ARG A 381 43.68 8.93 55.44
C ARG A 381 44.64 10.13 55.57
N PHE A 382 44.41 11.05 56.51
CA PHE A 382 45.30 12.21 56.73
C PHE A 382 46.48 11.96 57.66
N GLY A 383 46.63 10.75 58.18
CA GLY A 383 47.75 10.37 59.03
C GLY A 383 47.28 9.85 60.39
N THR A 384 48.23 9.39 61.19
CA THR A 384 47.97 8.73 62.48
C THR A 384 47.29 9.63 63.50
N GLU A 385 47.41 10.96 63.36
CA GLU A 385 46.74 11.95 64.22
C GLU A 385 45.22 12.06 64.00
N TYR A 386 44.71 11.52 62.89
CA TYR A 386 43.29 11.45 62.57
C TYR A 386 42.72 10.02 62.67
N ALA A 387 43.49 9.08 63.24
CA ALA A 387 43.05 7.70 63.39
C ALA A 387 41.80 7.63 64.28
N GLY A 388 40.70 7.14 63.71
CA GLY A 388 39.41 7.00 64.41
C GLY A 388 38.53 8.26 64.42
N VAL A 389 38.94 9.35 63.74
CA VAL A 389 38.11 10.55 63.59
C VAL A 389 37.10 10.36 62.45
N THR A 390 35.82 10.47 62.78
CA THR A 390 34.72 10.50 61.81
C THR A 390 33.87 11.75 62.02
N SER A 391 33.32 12.30 60.95
CA SER A 391 32.30 13.36 61.01
C SER A 391 31.13 12.99 60.12
N SER A 392 29.94 13.53 60.40
CA SER A 392 28.75 13.34 59.57
C SER A 392 28.15 14.67 59.14
N ASP A 393 27.53 14.69 57.97
CA ASP A 393 26.80 15.83 57.42
C ASP A 393 25.50 15.38 56.74
N THR A 394 24.57 16.30 56.50
CA THR A 394 23.27 16.01 55.86
C THR A 394 23.08 16.85 54.61
N HIS A 395 23.20 16.24 53.44
CA HIS A 395 23.12 16.89 52.13
C HIS A 395 21.70 16.89 51.58
N TYR A 396 21.27 18.04 51.05
CA TYR A 396 19.98 18.20 50.35
C TYR A 396 20.20 18.31 48.86
N VAL A 397 19.96 17.22 48.14
CA VAL A 397 20.23 17.10 46.71
C VAL A 397 18.95 17.31 45.92
N THR A 398 19.06 18.03 44.80
CA THR A 398 17.97 18.21 43.84
C THR A 398 18.35 17.62 42.49
N MET A 399 17.41 16.90 41.86
CA MET A 399 17.64 16.19 40.60
C MET A 399 16.46 16.41 39.64
N THR A 400 16.75 16.52 38.35
CA THR A 400 15.74 16.53 37.29
C THR A 400 16.01 15.43 36.28
N PHE A 401 14.96 14.79 35.77
CA PHE A 401 15.03 13.64 34.88
C PHE A 401 14.37 13.93 33.53
N ASP A 402 14.63 13.10 32.53
CA ASP A 402 13.91 13.11 31.26
C ASP A 402 12.71 12.14 31.27
N ASP A 403 12.01 12.05 30.14
CA ASP A 403 10.86 11.15 29.97
C ASP A 403 11.21 9.65 30.10
N GLU A 404 12.49 9.30 29.97
CA GLU A 404 13.00 7.93 30.12
C GLU A 404 13.52 7.67 31.55
N GLY A 405 13.42 8.65 32.46
CA GLY A 405 13.91 8.54 33.83
C GLY A 405 15.43 8.72 33.98
N ARG A 406 16.12 9.21 32.94
CA ARG A 406 17.57 9.48 32.98
C ARG A 406 17.86 10.87 33.53
N LEU A 407 19.01 11.03 34.17
CA LEU A 407 19.38 12.29 34.81
C LEU A 407 19.66 13.39 33.77
N VAL A 408 19.02 14.55 33.95
CA VAL A 408 19.28 15.78 33.20
C VAL A 408 20.18 16.72 34.01
N SER A 409 19.83 16.95 35.28
CA SER A 409 20.60 17.80 36.19
C SER A 409 20.66 17.23 37.60
N PHE A 410 21.76 17.50 38.30
CA PHE A 410 22.02 17.17 39.70
C PHE A 410 22.64 18.40 40.35
N SER A 411 22.17 18.76 41.53
CA SER A 411 22.71 19.87 42.31
C SER A 411 22.75 19.53 43.78
N ASP A 412 23.95 19.63 44.37
CA ASP A 412 24.21 19.58 45.80
C ASP A 412 24.72 20.96 46.25
N PRO A 413 23.93 21.75 46.99
CA PRO A 413 24.28 23.10 47.41
C PRO A 413 25.24 23.14 48.62
N GLN A 414 25.51 22.01 49.28
CA GLN A 414 26.40 21.99 50.43
C GLN A 414 27.85 21.89 49.99
N THR A 415 28.63 22.93 50.32
CA THR A 415 30.04 23.04 50.00
C THR A 415 30.87 22.06 50.83
N ASP A 416 30.98 20.82 50.34
CA ASP A 416 32.01 19.78 50.48
C ASP A 416 32.79 19.52 51.81
N VAL A 417 32.61 20.26 52.91
CA VAL A 417 33.34 19.97 54.16
C VAL A 417 32.48 20.23 55.41
N PRO A 418 32.16 19.19 56.21
CA PRO A 418 31.57 19.38 57.53
C PRO A 418 32.58 19.97 58.52
N ALA A 419 32.08 20.66 59.54
CA ALA A 419 32.91 21.05 60.68
C ALA A 419 33.43 19.79 61.40
N TYR A 420 34.75 19.71 61.65
CA TYR A 420 35.36 18.63 62.43
C TYR A 420 36.02 19.18 63.69
N GLU A 421 36.00 18.38 64.77
CA GLU A 421 36.64 18.70 66.03
C GLU A 421 37.65 17.60 66.38
N VAL A 422 38.94 17.94 66.36
CA VAL A 422 40.00 16.99 66.73
C VAL A 422 40.03 16.89 68.25
N GLN A 423 39.64 15.73 68.79
CA GLN A 423 39.87 15.46 70.20
C GLN A 423 41.37 15.23 70.42
N THR A 424 42.10 16.29 70.73
CA THR A 424 43.47 16.17 71.24
C THR A 424 43.41 15.55 72.63
N THR A 425 43.58 14.23 72.75
CA THR A 425 43.98 13.63 74.01
C THR A 425 45.39 14.15 74.32
N VAL A 426 45.48 15.13 75.20
CA VAL A 426 46.76 15.53 75.81
C VAL A 426 47.18 14.39 76.74
N SER A 427 48.25 13.70 76.32
CA SER A 427 49.11 12.74 77.04
C SER A 427 48.47 11.48 77.61
#